data_AF-A0A9J7K1S0-F1
#
_entry.id   AF-A0A9J7K1S0-F1
#
_cell.length_a   1.000
_cell.length_b   1.000
_cell.length_c   1.000
_cell.angle_alpha   90.00
_cell.angle_beta   90.00
_cell.angle_gamma   90.00
#
_symmetry.space_group_name_H-M   'P 1'
#
loop_
_entity.id
_entity.type
_entity.pdbx_description
1 polymer ?
#
loop_
_entity_poly.entity_id
_entity_poly.type
_entity_poly.pdbx_seq_one_letter_code
_entity_poly.pdbx_strand_id
1 'polypeptide(L)'
;MRTAGQVRGALTSWRPLPPPLPCTSGSLTLPARAAAAAVAWLVRGSAGGAGAEGPAPARPPARPLRPPPPGPAAAQRREEPPRRPSEEQGRAPELAADRRTRTESPALAEDAQPTESEKEIYNQVNVVLKDAEGILEDLQSYRGAGHEIREAIQHPADDKLQEKAWGAVVPLVGKLKKFYEFSQRLEAALRGLLGALTSTPYSPTQHLEREQALAKQFAEILHFTLRFDELKMTNPAIQNDFSYYRRTLSRMRINNVPAEGENEVNNELANRMSLFYAEATPMLKTLSDATTKFVSENKNLPIENTTDCLSTMASVCRVMLETPEYRSRFTNEETVSFCLRVMVGVIILYDHVHPVGAFAKTSKIDMKGCIKVLKDQPPNSVEGLLNALRYTTKHLNDETTSKQIRSMLQ
;
A
#
# COMPACT_ATOMS: atom_id res chain seq x y z
N MET A 1 71.04 -28.83 -46.56
CA MET A 1 71.66 -29.41 -45.34
C MET A 1 72.53 -28.35 -44.68
N ARG A 2 72.02 -27.70 -43.62
CA ARG A 2 72.79 -26.84 -42.71
C ARG A 2 72.34 -27.16 -41.29
N THR A 3 73.32 -27.46 -40.46
CA THR A 3 73.23 -27.81 -39.04
C THR A 3 73.07 -26.56 -38.17
N ALA A 4 72.16 -26.63 -37.20
CA ALA A 4 72.18 -25.79 -36.01
C ALA A 4 71.77 -26.68 -34.82
N GLY A 5 72.64 -26.80 -33.82
CA GLY A 5 72.33 -27.50 -32.58
C GLY A 5 71.93 -26.51 -31.49
N GLN A 6 71.16 -26.96 -30.50
CA GLN A 6 71.35 -26.52 -29.11
C GLN A 6 70.60 -27.43 -28.10
N VAL A 7 71.40 -28.04 -27.22
CA VAL A 7 71.24 -28.17 -25.76
C VAL A 7 69.99 -28.87 -25.20
N ARG A 8 70.22 -30.10 -24.72
CA ARG A 8 69.41 -30.79 -23.70
C ARG A 8 69.79 -30.27 -22.31
N GLY A 9 68.81 -29.80 -21.54
CA GLY A 9 68.96 -29.38 -20.15
C GLY A 9 67.86 -29.97 -19.25
N ALA A 10 68.30 -30.81 -18.30
CA ALA A 10 67.78 -31.12 -16.97
C ALA A 10 66.25 -31.14 -16.70
N LEU A 11 65.75 -32.36 -16.44
CA LEU A 11 64.62 -32.65 -15.56
C LEU A 11 64.92 -32.21 -14.12
N THR A 12 64.09 -31.35 -13.53
CA THR A 12 63.84 -31.36 -12.08
C THR A 12 62.39 -30.97 -11.76
N SER A 13 61.80 -31.79 -10.90
CA SER A 13 60.48 -31.77 -10.26
C SER A 13 59.80 -30.41 -10.07
N TRP A 14 58.58 -30.27 -10.61
CA TRP A 14 57.60 -29.28 -10.17
C TRP A 14 56.63 -29.93 -9.16
N ARG A 15 56.62 -29.42 -7.92
CA ARG A 15 55.59 -29.74 -6.92
C ARG A 15 54.28 -29.02 -7.30
N PRO A 16 53.09 -29.60 -7.02
CA PRO A 16 51.83 -28.87 -7.18
C PRO A 16 51.71 -27.77 -6.12
N LEU A 17 51.28 -26.58 -6.52
CA LEU A 17 50.82 -25.52 -5.62
C LEU A 17 49.60 -26.01 -4.82
N PRO A 18 49.47 -25.64 -3.52
CA PRO A 18 48.27 -25.96 -2.76
C PRO A 18 47.05 -25.21 -3.33
N PRO A 19 45.83 -25.76 -3.21
CA PRO A 19 44.62 -25.08 -3.65
C PRO A 19 44.40 -23.81 -2.82
N PRO A 20 43.80 -22.75 -3.39
CA PRO A 20 43.42 -21.59 -2.61
C PRO A 20 42.37 -22.00 -1.57
N LEU A 21 42.58 -21.59 -0.33
CA LEU A 21 41.63 -21.75 0.77
C LEU A 21 40.30 -21.06 0.42
N PRO A 22 39.15 -21.59 0.87
CA PRO A 22 37.85 -20.99 0.60
C PRO A 22 37.74 -19.64 1.32
N CYS A 23 37.63 -18.55 0.55
CA CYS A 23 37.20 -17.26 1.07
C CYS A 23 35.75 -17.38 1.57
N THR A 24 35.59 -17.61 2.86
CA THR A 24 34.31 -17.40 3.57
C THR A 24 34.15 -15.90 3.83
N SER A 25 33.67 -15.18 2.83
CA SER A 25 33.00 -13.89 2.99
C SER A 25 31.96 -13.76 1.89
N GLY A 26 30.76 -14.28 2.18
CA GLY A 26 29.62 -14.18 1.29
C GLY A 26 29.22 -12.71 1.11
N SER A 27 29.73 -12.09 0.05
CA SER A 27 29.18 -10.86 -0.50
C SER A 27 27.78 -11.20 -1.04
N LEU A 28 26.74 -10.90 -0.27
CA LEU A 28 25.36 -10.93 -0.77
C LEU A 28 25.28 -10.07 -2.02
N THR A 29 24.62 -10.57 -3.07
CA THR A 29 24.38 -9.78 -4.28
C THR A 29 23.66 -8.47 -3.91
N LEU A 30 23.91 -7.38 -4.63
CA LEU A 30 23.34 -6.05 -4.34
C LEU A 30 21.81 -6.05 -4.09
N PRO A 31 20.98 -6.79 -4.86
CA PRO A 31 19.55 -6.92 -4.58
C PRO A 31 19.25 -7.66 -3.26
N ALA A 32 20.09 -8.61 -2.87
CA ALA A 32 19.93 -9.36 -1.63
C ALA A 32 20.22 -8.50 -0.39
N ARG A 33 21.11 -7.50 -0.48
CA ARG A 33 21.35 -6.52 0.59
C ARG A 33 20.16 -5.58 0.79
N ALA A 34 19.66 -5.00 -0.31
CA ALA A 34 18.46 -4.16 -0.27
C ALA A 34 17.23 -4.97 0.18
N ALA A 35 17.10 -6.22 -0.26
CA ALA A 35 16.06 -7.13 0.23
C ALA A 35 16.20 -7.43 1.72
N ALA A 36 17.41 -7.66 2.24
CA ALA A 36 17.61 -7.88 3.67
C ALA A 36 17.22 -6.65 4.51
N ALA A 37 17.54 -5.43 4.04
CA ALA A 37 17.10 -4.18 4.66
C ALA A 37 15.57 -4.03 4.60
N ALA A 38 14.97 -4.37 3.45
CA ALA A 38 13.52 -4.30 3.27
C ALA A 38 12.76 -5.30 4.15
N VAL A 39 13.27 -6.53 4.27
CA VAL A 39 12.77 -7.54 5.22
C VAL A 39 12.87 -7.01 6.66
N ALA A 40 13.97 -6.34 7.03
CA ALA A 40 14.14 -5.83 8.38
C ALA A 40 13.07 -4.79 8.75
N TRP A 41 12.70 -3.88 7.82
CA TRP A 41 11.59 -2.95 8.05
C TRP A 41 10.24 -3.69 8.08
N LEU A 42 9.97 -4.58 7.11
CA LEU A 42 8.66 -5.24 6.98
C LEU A 42 8.35 -6.22 8.12
N VAL A 43 9.37 -6.89 8.66
CA VAL A 43 9.22 -7.83 9.77
C VAL A 43 9.11 -7.12 11.13
N ARG A 44 9.84 -6.01 11.33
CA ARG A 44 9.76 -5.24 12.59
C ARG A 44 8.43 -4.50 12.74
N GLY A 45 7.79 -4.11 11.63
CA GLY A 45 6.41 -3.61 11.64
C GLY A 45 5.35 -4.66 12.03
N SER A 46 5.71 -5.95 12.09
CA SER A 46 4.81 -7.04 12.53
C SER A 46 5.16 -7.62 13.92
N ALA A 47 6.26 -7.19 14.55
CA ALA A 47 6.68 -7.73 15.85
C ALA A 47 5.98 -7.01 17.01
N GLY A 48 4.65 -7.12 17.07
CA GLY A 48 3.85 -6.84 18.26
C GLY A 48 3.47 -8.16 18.93
N GLY A 49 4.22 -8.56 19.97
CA GLY A 49 3.80 -9.60 20.90
C GLY A 49 4.73 -10.82 20.98
N ALA A 50 5.80 -10.71 21.76
CA ALA A 50 6.31 -11.75 22.67
C ALA A 50 7.74 -11.38 23.13
N GLY A 51 7.93 -11.23 24.44
CA GLY A 51 9.25 -11.05 25.06
C GLY A 51 9.14 -10.33 26.40
N ALA A 52 8.82 -11.05 27.48
CA ALA A 52 9.82 -11.60 28.40
C ALA A 52 10.23 -10.59 29.48
N GLU A 53 9.46 -10.51 30.56
CA GLU A 53 9.92 -9.92 31.82
C GLU A 53 10.88 -10.90 32.51
N GLY A 54 12.15 -10.51 32.58
CA GLY A 54 13.17 -11.07 33.50
C GLY A 54 13.41 -10.13 34.68
N PRO A 55 13.89 -10.63 35.83
CA PRO A 55 13.45 -10.20 37.16
C PRO A 55 14.19 -8.96 37.70
N ALA A 56 13.46 -8.20 38.52
CA ALA A 56 13.95 -7.04 39.26
C ALA A 56 14.97 -7.42 40.37
N PRO A 57 15.97 -6.58 40.67
CA PRO A 57 16.95 -6.86 41.71
C PRO A 57 16.46 -6.48 43.11
N ALA A 58 16.67 -7.38 44.06
CA ALA A 58 16.39 -7.23 45.48
C ALA A 58 17.48 -6.44 46.24
N ARG A 59 17.08 -5.74 47.32
CA ARG A 59 17.95 -5.30 48.44
C ARG A 59 17.09 -4.97 49.69
N PRO A 60 17.65 -4.94 50.92
CA PRO A 60 17.56 -6.02 51.93
C PRO A 60 16.78 -5.61 53.23
N PRO A 61 16.63 -6.50 54.24
CA PRO A 61 15.62 -6.37 55.32
C PRO A 61 16.17 -6.00 56.72
N ALA A 62 15.23 -5.82 57.67
CA ALA A 62 15.29 -5.81 59.16
C ALA A 62 14.93 -4.45 59.80
N ARG A 63 14.18 -4.28 60.92
CA ARG A 63 13.53 -5.13 61.95
C ARG A 63 12.59 -4.22 62.84
N PRO A 64 11.91 -4.67 63.93
CA PRO A 64 10.51 -4.31 64.26
C PRO A 64 10.28 -3.59 65.62
N LEU A 65 8.99 -3.50 66.06
CA LEU A 65 8.38 -3.15 67.39
C LEU A 65 7.65 -1.78 67.37
N ARG A 66 6.45 -1.51 67.95
CA ARG A 66 5.56 -2.09 68.99
C ARG A 66 4.13 -1.41 68.89
N PRO A 67 3.06 -1.87 69.58
CA PRO A 67 1.66 -1.37 69.46
C PRO A 67 1.16 -0.54 70.70
N PRO A 68 -0.17 -0.34 70.89
CA PRO A 68 -1.04 0.84 70.67
C PRO A 68 -1.33 1.67 71.97
N PRO A 69 -2.34 2.59 72.03
CA PRO A 69 -3.57 2.31 72.83
C PRO A 69 -4.88 3.05 72.29
N PRO A 70 -6.04 3.17 72.99
CA PRO A 70 -7.39 2.93 72.42
C PRO A 70 -8.34 4.18 72.37
N GLY A 71 -9.59 4.01 71.91
CA GLY A 71 -10.66 5.06 71.75
C GLY A 71 -11.14 5.75 73.05
N PRO A 72 -12.21 6.60 73.05
CA PRO A 72 -13.61 6.13 72.88
C PRO A 72 -14.70 7.15 72.38
N ALA A 73 -15.96 6.66 72.35
CA ALA A 73 -17.28 7.31 72.56
C ALA A 73 -17.88 8.23 71.45
N ALA A 74 -19.04 7.96 70.83
CA ALA A 74 -20.44 7.69 71.26
C ALA A 74 -21.33 8.95 71.36
N ALA A 75 -22.46 8.98 70.60
CA ALA A 75 -23.81 9.48 70.96
C ALA A 75 -24.67 9.76 69.69
N GLN A 76 -25.72 8.97 69.41
CA GLN A 76 -27.18 9.22 69.64
C GLN A 76 -27.86 10.08 68.54
N ARG A 77 -28.69 9.50 67.65
CA ARG A 77 -30.13 9.12 67.74
C ARG A 77 -31.13 10.29 67.70
N ARG A 78 -32.05 10.24 66.71
CA ARG A 78 -33.50 10.60 66.73
C ARG A 78 -34.05 10.38 65.31
N GLU A 79 -34.75 9.28 65.02
CA GLU A 79 -36.20 9.00 65.16
C GLU A 79 -37.12 9.68 64.11
N GLU A 80 -37.74 8.80 63.32
CA GLU A 80 -38.83 8.81 62.30
C GLU A 80 -40.17 9.49 62.75
N PRO A 81 -41.32 9.56 61.99
CA PRO A 81 -41.86 8.60 60.99
C PRO A 81 -42.78 9.23 59.86
N PRO A 82 -43.77 8.53 59.25
CA PRO A 82 -43.62 7.60 58.11
C PRO A 82 -44.59 7.90 56.93
N ARG A 83 -44.49 7.16 55.81
CA ARG A 83 -45.64 6.61 55.01
C ARG A 83 -45.15 5.70 53.86
N ARG A 84 -45.67 4.47 53.84
CA ARG A 84 -45.61 3.43 52.78
C ARG A 84 -46.93 3.45 51.95
N PRO A 85 -47.25 2.53 50.99
CA PRO A 85 -46.46 1.44 50.36
C PRO A 85 -46.58 1.35 48.81
N SER A 86 -45.68 0.58 48.18
CA SER A 86 -46.02 -0.47 47.20
C SER A 86 -44.76 -1.23 46.71
N GLU A 87 -44.62 -2.46 47.23
CA GLU A 87 -44.27 -3.75 46.58
C GLU A 87 -44.25 -3.76 45.03
N GLU A 88 -43.52 -4.59 44.29
CA GLU A 88 -42.54 -5.67 44.50
C GLU A 88 -42.00 -6.05 43.09
N GLN A 89 -40.76 -6.55 42.98
CA GLN A 89 -40.30 -7.67 42.12
C GLN A 89 -38.87 -7.49 41.57
N GLY A 90 -38.03 -8.51 41.86
CA GLY A 90 -37.00 -9.00 40.94
C GLY A 90 -35.57 -8.53 41.19
N ARG A 91 -34.78 -9.34 41.91
CA ARG A 91 -33.33 -9.18 42.11
C ARG A 91 -32.56 -10.12 41.17
N ALA A 92 -31.40 -9.62 40.73
CA ALA A 92 -30.21 -10.28 40.13
C ALA A 92 -30.07 -10.22 38.58
N PRO A 93 -28.83 -10.20 38.05
CA PRO A 93 -27.62 -9.52 38.53
C PRO A 93 -27.02 -8.58 37.46
N GLU A 94 -26.13 -7.73 37.93
CA GLU A 94 -25.31 -6.78 37.18
C GLU A 94 -24.44 -7.50 36.14
N LEU A 95 -24.89 -7.50 34.87
CA LEU A 95 -24.09 -7.89 33.72
C LEU A 95 -23.26 -6.68 33.30
N ALA A 96 -21.98 -6.75 33.63
CA ALA A 96 -20.93 -5.92 33.05
C ALA A 96 -21.12 -5.86 31.52
N ALA A 97 -21.48 -4.69 31.02
CA ALA A 97 -21.50 -4.41 29.60
C ALA A 97 -20.06 -4.43 29.09
N ASP A 98 -19.69 -5.59 28.56
CA ASP A 98 -18.51 -5.86 27.76
C ASP A 98 -18.43 -4.83 26.62
N ARG A 99 -17.57 -3.82 26.81
CA ARG A 99 -17.10 -2.93 25.75
C ARG A 99 -16.32 -3.81 24.77
N ARG A 100 -17.04 -4.39 23.81
CA ARG A 100 -16.45 -5.07 22.66
C ARG A 100 -15.54 -4.09 21.92
N THR A 101 -14.24 -4.27 22.16
CA THR A 101 -13.11 -4.14 21.23
C THR A 101 -13.37 -3.15 20.09
N ARG A 102 -13.11 -1.88 20.38
CA ARG A 102 -12.62 -0.94 19.37
C ARG A 102 -11.32 -1.55 18.83
N THR A 103 -11.29 -1.89 17.55
CA THR A 103 -10.07 -2.28 16.86
C THR A 103 -9.19 -1.04 16.79
N GLU A 104 -8.49 -0.76 17.89
CA GLU A 104 -7.41 0.20 17.90
C GLU A 104 -6.25 -0.45 17.15
N SER A 105 -5.99 0.05 15.95
CA SER A 105 -4.78 -0.27 15.19
C SER A 105 -3.58 -0.08 16.12
N PRO A 106 -2.72 -1.10 16.31
CA PRO A 106 -1.63 -1.01 17.26
C PRO A 106 -0.69 0.13 16.84
N ALA A 107 -0.35 0.98 17.79
CA ALA A 107 0.62 2.04 17.63
C ALA A 107 1.99 1.44 17.25
N LEU A 108 2.30 1.46 15.95
CA LEU A 108 3.60 1.09 15.38
C LEU A 108 4.48 2.33 15.36
N ALA A 109 5.35 2.48 16.35
CA ALA A 109 6.35 3.55 16.40
C ALA A 109 7.71 2.97 16.80
N GLU A 110 8.28 2.16 15.91
CA GLU A 110 9.70 2.23 15.53
C GLU A 110 9.80 1.88 14.03
N ASP A 111 9.17 2.73 13.22
CA ASP A 111 9.32 2.80 11.77
C ASP A 111 10.72 3.32 11.38
N ALA A 112 11.17 3.05 10.15
CA ALA A 112 12.33 3.72 9.56
C ALA A 112 12.20 5.24 9.76
N GLN A 113 12.98 5.80 10.69
CA GLN A 113 12.87 7.20 11.07
C GLN A 113 13.39 8.06 9.92
N PRO A 114 12.63 9.08 9.47
CA PRO A 114 13.08 9.96 8.41
C PRO A 114 14.33 10.71 8.87
N THR A 115 15.36 10.72 8.04
CA THR A 115 16.53 11.59 8.22
C THR A 115 16.13 13.06 8.10
N GLU A 116 16.96 13.99 8.57
CA GLU A 116 16.68 15.44 8.45
C GLU A 116 16.39 15.87 7.01
N SER A 117 17.06 15.27 6.03
CA SER A 117 16.82 15.53 4.60
C SER A 117 15.48 14.99 4.09
N GLU A 118 14.91 13.97 4.73
CA GLU A 118 13.65 13.36 4.31
C GLU A 118 12.43 14.04 4.95
N LYS A 119 12.59 14.69 6.11
CA LYS A 119 11.47 15.15 6.95
C LYS A 119 10.42 15.98 6.22
N GLU A 120 10.83 16.90 5.36
CA GLU A 120 9.87 17.77 4.67
C GLU A 120 8.94 16.95 3.76
N ILE A 121 9.53 16.16 2.85
CA ILE A 121 8.80 15.31 1.91
C ILE A 121 8.03 14.24 2.68
N TYR A 122 8.67 13.63 3.68
CA TYR A 122 8.07 12.60 4.52
C TYR A 122 6.78 13.10 5.18
N ASN A 123 6.80 14.29 5.78
CA ASN A 123 5.63 14.86 6.45
C ASN A 123 4.50 15.16 5.46
N GLN A 124 4.83 15.72 4.28
CA GLN A 124 3.84 15.99 3.24
C GLN A 124 3.16 14.71 2.75
N VAL A 125 3.94 13.66 2.48
CA VAL A 125 3.45 12.37 2.02
C VAL A 125 2.68 11.64 3.12
N ASN A 126 3.12 11.74 4.37
CA ASN A 126 2.46 11.08 5.51
C ASN A 126 1.04 11.62 5.75
N VAL A 127 0.79 12.91 5.49
CA VAL A 127 -0.57 13.47 5.54
C VAL A 127 -1.47 12.81 4.49
N VAL A 128 -0.96 12.56 3.28
CA VAL A 128 -1.72 11.88 2.23
C VAL A 128 -1.96 10.41 2.59
N LEU A 129 -0.95 9.72 3.12
CA LEU A 129 -1.07 8.31 3.50
C LEU A 129 -2.02 8.08 4.68
N LYS A 130 -2.07 8.99 5.67
CA LYS A 130 -3.05 8.92 6.76
C LYS A 130 -4.49 9.01 6.28
N ASP A 131 -4.75 9.82 5.25
CA ASP A 131 -6.09 9.93 4.66
C ASP A 131 -6.44 8.72 3.76
N ALA A 132 -5.44 7.96 3.31
CA ALA A 132 -5.61 6.85 2.37
C ALA A 132 -6.45 5.71 2.95
N GLU A 133 -6.32 5.42 4.25
CA GLU A 133 -7.13 4.40 4.92
C GLU A 133 -8.62 4.75 4.88
N GLY A 134 -8.97 5.99 5.23
CA GLY A 134 -10.36 6.46 5.16
C GLY A 134 -10.93 6.44 3.74
N ILE A 135 -10.10 6.66 2.71
CA ILE A 135 -10.52 6.52 1.31
C ILE A 135 -10.83 5.06 0.97
N LEU A 136 -10.03 4.09 1.43
CA LEU A 136 -10.29 2.66 1.22
C LEU A 136 -11.54 2.21 1.97
N GLU A 137 -11.76 2.67 3.21
CA GLU A 137 -12.97 2.37 3.99
C GLU A 137 -14.24 2.91 3.31
N ASP A 138 -14.16 4.13 2.78
CA ASP A 138 -15.25 4.75 2.04
C ASP A 138 -15.58 3.97 0.75
N LEU A 139 -14.57 3.44 0.05
CA LEU A 139 -14.76 2.63 -1.15
C LEU A 139 -15.30 1.23 -0.82
N GLN A 140 -14.78 0.59 0.23
CA GLN A 140 -15.24 -0.72 0.71
C GLN A 140 -16.71 -0.69 1.14
N SER A 141 -17.15 0.43 1.72
CA SER A 141 -18.53 0.66 2.12
C SER A 141 -19.45 1.15 1.00
N TYR A 142 -18.94 1.34 -0.23
CA TYR A 142 -19.70 1.83 -1.37
C TYR A 142 -20.69 0.77 -1.88
N ARG A 143 -21.95 0.87 -1.46
CA ARG A 143 -23.04 -0.06 -1.86
C ARG A 143 -23.62 0.22 -3.25
N GLY A 144 -23.56 1.48 -3.68
CA GLY A 144 -24.21 1.96 -4.88
C GLY A 144 -25.72 2.22 -4.72
N ALA A 145 -26.31 2.95 -5.68
CA ALA A 145 -27.74 3.30 -5.71
C ALA A 145 -28.52 2.55 -6.81
N GLY A 146 -28.01 1.39 -7.23
CA GLY A 146 -28.53 0.69 -8.41
C GLY A 146 -30.00 0.26 -8.32
N HIS A 147 -30.51 -0.02 -7.12
CA HIS A 147 -31.92 -0.38 -6.94
C HIS A 147 -32.84 0.84 -7.17
N GLU A 148 -32.56 1.94 -6.47
CA GLU A 148 -33.30 3.19 -6.59
C GLU A 148 -33.24 3.74 -8.02
N ILE A 149 -32.06 3.68 -8.66
CA ILE A 149 -31.87 4.10 -10.05
C ILE A 149 -32.72 3.28 -11.02
N ARG A 150 -32.80 1.95 -10.84
CA ARG A 150 -33.61 1.09 -11.72
C ARG A 150 -35.10 1.40 -11.59
N GLU A 151 -35.60 1.55 -10.36
CA GLU A 151 -37.00 1.92 -10.10
C GLU A 151 -37.35 3.27 -10.73
N ALA A 152 -36.49 4.27 -10.58
CA ALA A 152 -36.67 5.58 -11.18
C ALA A 152 -36.64 5.56 -12.71
N ILE A 153 -35.81 4.71 -13.34
CA ILE A 153 -35.78 4.56 -14.80
C ILE A 153 -37.02 3.85 -15.32
N GLN A 154 -37.55 2.86 -14.60
CA GLN A 154 -38.75 2.12 -14.99
C GLN A 154 -40.03 2.95 -14.87
N HIS A 155 -40.08 3.88 -13.91
CA HIS A 155 -41.23 4.72 -13.64
C HIS A 155 -40.84 6.21 -13.74
N PRO A 156 -40.54 6.72 -14.94
CA PRO A 156 -40.00 8.08 -15.13
C PRO A 156 -40.99 9.20 -14.79
N ALA A 157 -42.29 8.91 -14.69
CA ALA A 157 -43.33 9.87 -14.33
C ALA A 157 -43.63 9.92 -12.81
N ASP A 158 -43.00 9.05 -12.01
CA ASP A 158 -43.16 9.05 -10.56
C ASP A 158 -42.06 9.90 -9.90
N ASP A 159 -42.42 11.13 -9.51
CA ASP A 159 -41.51 12.09 -8.89
C ASP A 159 -40.91 11.57 -7.57
N LYS A 160 -41.64 10.76 -6.79
CA LYS A 160 -41.13 10.20 -5.53
C LYS A 160 -39.98 9.23 -5.77
N LEU A 161 -40.05 8.45 -6.85
CA LEU A 161 -38.98 7.54 -7.24
C LEU A 161 -37.77 8.31 -7.79
N GLN A 162 -37.99 9.40 -8.54
CA GLN A 162 -36.90 10.28 -8.99
C GLN A 162 -36.16 10.93 -7.80
N GLU A 163 -36.90 11.50 -6.85
CA GLU A 163 -36.34 12.10 -5.64
C GLU A 163 -35.58 11.08 -4.79
N LYS A 164 -36.13 9.86 -4.63
CA LYS A 164 -35.46 8.78 -3.89
C LYS A 164 -34.13 8.38 -4.53
N ALA A 165 -34.12 8.20 -5.86
CA ALA A 165 -32.88 7.88 -6.58
C ALA A 165 -31.87 9.02 -6.51
N TRP A 166 -32.32 10.27 -6.62
CA TRP A 166 -31.47 11.45 -6.48
C TRP A 166 -30.87 11.56 -5.07
N GLY A 167 -31.68 11.42 -4.03
CA GLY A 167 -31.24 11.45 -2.64
C GLY A 167 -30.24 10.34 -2.29
N ALA A 168 -30.37 9.16 -2.92
CA ALA A 168 -29.42 8.06 -2.75
C ALA A 168 -28.10 8.29 -3.51
N VAL A 169 -28.15 8.81 -4.75
CA VAL A 169 -26.97 8.93 -5.61
C VAL A 169 -26.08 10.12 -5.25
N VAL A 170 -26.64 11.23 -4.76
CA VAL A 170 -25.87 12.46 -4.46
C VAL A 170 -24.76 12.24 -3.44
N PRO A 171 -24.99 11.62 -2.26
CA PRO A 171 -23.91 11.33 -1.30
C PRO A 171 -22.83 10.40 -1.87
N LEU A 172 -23.23 9.43 -2.70
CA LEU A 172 -22.31 8.51 -3.35
C LEU A 172 -21.41 9.24 -4.35
N VAL A 173 -21.95 10.16 -5.13
CA VAL A 173 -21.17 11.01 -6.05
C VAL A 173 -20.24 11.94 -5.28
N GLY A 174 -20.63 12.40 -4.08
CA GLY A 174 -19.73 13.08 -3.15
C GLY A 174 -18.50 12.24 -2.78
N LYS A 175 -18.68 10.95 -2.48
CA LYS A 175 -17.55 10.02 -2.29
C LYS A 175 -16.71 9.86 -3.57
N LEU A 176 -17.34 9.72 -4.73
CA LEU A 176 -16.62 9.62 -6.01
C LEU A 176 -15.79 10.86 -6.31
N LYS A 177 -16.30 12.06 -5.97
CA LYS A 177 -15.55 13.32 -6.07
C LYS A 177 -14.34 13.29 -5.13
N LYS A 178 -14.54 12.92 -3.87
CA LYS A 178 -13.47 12.79 -2.86
C LYS A 178 -12.35 11.85 -3.33
N PHE A 179 -12.68 10.69 -3.91
CA PHE A 179 -11.68 9.75 -4.42
C PHE A 179 -10.89 10.33 -5.61
N TYR A 180 -11.56 11.01 -6.53
CA TYR A 180 -10.88 11.67 -7.66
C TYR A 180 -9.96 12.80 -7.18
N GLU A 181 -10.40 13.63 -6.25
CA GLU A 181 -9.56 14.71 -5.69
C GLU A 181 -8.37 14.13 -4.90
N PHE A 182 -8.56 13.01 -4.21
CA PHE A 182 -7.47 12.29 -3.56
C PHE A 182 -6.43 11.77 -4.55
N SER A 183 -6.82 11.34 -5.76
CA SER A 183 -5.86 10.90 -6.77
C SER A 183 -4.89 12.03 -7.19
N GLN A 184 -5.35 13.27 -7.18
CA GLN A 184 -4.52 14.45 -7.47
C GLN A 184 -3.49 14.71 -6.35
N ARG A 185 -3.89 14.49 -5.09
CA ARG A 185 -2.97 14.56 -3.94
C ARG A 185 -1.92 13.45 -4.00
N LEU A 186 -2.31 12.27 -4.46
CA LEU A 186 -1.43 11.12 -4.64
C LEU A 186 -0.39 11.38 -5.76
N GLU A 187 -0.80 11.99 -6.88
CA GLU A 187 0.14 12.47 -7.93
C GLU A 187 1.20 13.41 -7.33
N ALA A 188 0.78 14.42 -6.55
CA ALA A 188 1.70 15.38 -5.97
C ALA A 188 2.69 14.72 -4.98
N ALA A 189 2.20 13.82 -4.11
CA ALA A 189 3.02 13.05 -3.19
C ALA A 189 4.05 12.17 -3.91
N LEU A 190 3.63 11.45 -4.96
CA LEU A 190 4.52 10.61 -5.77
C LEU A 190 5.64 11.43 -6.41
N ARG A 191 5.32 12.60 -6.97
CA ARG A 191 6.34 13.48 -7.59
C ARG A 191 7.39 13.94 -6.58
N GLY A 192 6.99 14.25 -5.35
CA GLY A 192 7.93 14.58 -4.27
C GLY A 192 8.88 13.43 -3.94
N LEU A 193 8.34 12.21 -3.82
CA LEU A 193 9.14 11.00 -3.59
C LEU A 193 10.11 10.71 -4.73
N LEU A 194 9.64 10.78 -5.98
CA LEU A 194 10.49 10.60 -7.16
C LEU A 194 11.63 11.63 -7.19
N GLY A 195 11.35 12.89 -6.86
CA GLY A 195 12.37 13.94 -6.76
C GLY A 195 13.49 13.60 -5.79
N ALA A 196 13.16 13.08 -4.61
CA ALA A 196 14.15 12.67 -3.62
C ALA A 196 14.92 11.40 -4.02
N LEU A 197 14.18 10.35 -4.39
CA LEU A 197 14.68 8.98 -4.60
C LEU A 197 15.39 8.78 -5.95
N THR A 198 15.48 9.81 -6.79
CA THR A 198 16.13 9.75 -8.10
C THR A 198 17.18 10.84 -8.30
N SER A 199 17.51 11.59 -7.26
CA SER A 199 18.39 12.76 -7.32
C SER A 199 19.87 12.38 -7.52
N THR A 200 20.60 13.15 -8.32
CA THR A 200 22.07 12.97 -8.44
C THR A 200 22.77 13.43 -7.14
N PRO A 201 23.90 12.82 -6.73
CA PRO A 201 24.73 11.86 -7.48
C PRO A 201 24.54 10.39 -7.11
N TYR A 202 23.53 10.05 -6.30
CA TYR A 202 23.42 8.69 -5.76
C TYR A 202 22.83 7.71 -6.76
N SER A 203 23.24 6.45 -6.65
CA SER A 203 22.63 5.35 -7.39
C SER A 203 21.29 4.94 -6.74
N PRO A 204 20.38 4.30 -7.49
CA PRO A 204 19.10 3.83 -6.97
C PRO A 204 19.20 2.96 -5.72
N THR A 205 20.18 2.04 -5.67
CA THR A 205 20.42 1.21 -4.47
C THR A 205 20.82 2.05 -3.27
N GLN A 206 21.65 3.08 -3.47
CA GLN A 206 22.05 3.99 -2.40
C GLN A 206 20.87 4.84 -1.91
N HIS A 207 20.00 5.29 -2.80
CA HIS A 207 18.76 5.97 -2.40
C HIS A 207 17.89 5.07 -1.52
N LEU A 208 17.63 3.83 -1.93
CA LEU A 208 16.82 2.90 -1.14
C LEU A 208 17.47 2.51 0.19
N GLU A 209 18.81 2.51 0.28
CA GLU A 209 19.53 2.26 1.54
C GLU A 209 19.55 3.48 2.47
N ARG A 210 19.59 4.70 1.92
CA ARG A 210 19.74 5.96 2.67
C ARG A 210 18.40 6.58 3.03
N GLU A 211 17.49 6.70 2.07
CA GLU A 211 16.17 7.30 2.23
C GLU A 211 15.09 6.22 2.43
N GLN A 212 15.31 5.39 3.46
CA GLN A 212 14.45 4.24 3.75
C GLN A 212 13.02 4.65 4.07
N ALA A 213 12.83 5.80 4.72
CA ALA A 213 11.51 6.29 5.09
C ALA A 213 10.71 6.69 3.85
N LEU A 214 11.34 7.40 2.91
CA LEU A 214 10.71 7.75 1.62
C LEU A 214 10.47 6.54 0.73
N ALA A 215 11.40 5.58 0.71
CA ALA A 215 11.22 4.31 -0.02
C ALA A 215 10.01 3.52 0.51
N LYS A 216 9.83 3.47 1.84
CA LYS A 216 8.66 2.87 2.48
C LYS A 216 7.37 3.58 2.06
N GLN A 217 7.35 4.91 2.11
CA GLN A 217 6.18 5.69 1.70
C GLN A 217 5.82 5.49 0.22
N PHE A 218 6.82 5.35 -0.66
CA PHE A 218 6.56 5.02 -2.06
C PHE A 218 5.88 3.66 -2.20
N ALA A 219 6.35 2.66 -1.46
CA ALA A 219 5.72 1.35 -1.42
C ALA A 219 4.29 1.41 -0.83
N GLU A 220 4.04 2.23 0.20
CA GLU A 220 2.70 2.44 0.79
C GLU A 220 1.73 3.13 -0.18
N ILE A 221 2.20 4.11 -0.97
CA ILE A 221 1.40 4.71 -2.05
C ILE A 221 0.95 3.64 -3.05
N LEU A 222 1.88 2.81 -3.53
CA LEU A 222 1.57 1.74 -4.49
C LEU A 222 0.64 0.67 -3.89
N HIS A 223 0.83 0.35 -2.61
CA HIS A 223 -0.04 -0.58 -1.90
C HIS A 223 -1.49 -0.06 -1.86
N PHE A 224 -1.68 1.21 -1.49
CA PHE A 224 -3.00 1.85 -1.53
C PHE A 224 -3.57 1.84 -2.95
N THR A 225 -2.77 2.23 -3.95
CA THR A 225 -3.18 2.33 -5.35
C THR A 225 -3.79 1.03 -5.86
N LEU A 226 -3.06 -0.09 -5.69
CA LEU A 226 -3.54 -1.39 -6.18
C LEU A 226 -4.76 -1.88 -5.39
N ARG A 227 -4.83 -1.63 -4.07
CA ARG A 227 -6.02 -1.99 -3.27
C ARG A 227 -7.25 -1.20 -3.70
N PHE A 228 -7.11 0.09 -3.95
CA PHE A 228 -8.20 0.93 -4.44
C PHE A 228 -8.72 0.39 -5.78
N ASP A 229 -7.81 0.12 -6.71
CA ASP A 229 -8.17 -0.33 -8.05
C ASP A 229 -8.80 -1.74 -8.05
N GLU A 230 -8.34 -2.66 -7.20
CA GLU A 230 -8.97 -3.98 -6.98
C GLU A 230 -10.44 -3.85 -6.52
N LEU A 231 -10.71 -2.97 -5.55
CA LEU A 231 -12.07 -2.71 -5.07
C LEU A 231 -12.93 -2.03 -6.14
N LYS A 232 -12.35 -1.10 -6.90
CA LYS A 232 -13.05 -0.43 -8.00
C LYS A 232 -13.43 -1.42 -9.09
N MET A 233 -12.53 -2.31 -9.48
CA MET A 233 -12.77 -3.28 -10.56
C MET A 233 -13.92 -4.25 -10.24
N THR A 234 -14.13 -4.57 -8.97
CA THR A 234 -15.20 -5.47 -8.52
C THR A 234 -16.52 -4.76 -8.24
N ASN A 235 -16.58 -3.43 -8.39
CA ASN A 235 -17.77 -2.63 -8.08
C ASN A 235 -18.31 -1.89 -9.33
N PRO A 236 -19.18 -2.52 -10.14
CA PRO A 236 -19.76 -1.89 -11.32
C PRO A 236 -20.72 -0.73 -11.00
N ALA A 237 -21.19 -0.60 -9.75
CA ALA A 237 -22.11 0.47 -9.36
C ALA A 237 -21.48 1.86 -9.50
N ILE A 238 -20.16 1.99 -9.28
CA ILE A 238 -19.42 3.27 -9.36
C ILE A 238 -19.67 4.01 -10.68
N GLN A 239 -19.50 3.30 -11.81
CA GLN A 239 -19.70 3.90 -13.14
C GLN A 239 -21.19 4.16 -13.44
N ASN A 240 -22.06 3.25 -13.02
CA ASN A 240 -23.51 3.36 -13.24
C ASN A 240 -24.11 4.55 -12.50
N ASP A 241 -23.77 4.71 -11.23
CA ASP A 241 -24.25 5.77 -10.36
C ASP A 241 -23.80 7.14 -10.87
N PHE A 242 -22.51 7.27 -11.23
CA PHE A 242 -21.99 8.51 -11.79
C PHE A 242 -22.62 8.85 -13.14
N SER A 243 -22.83 7.84 -14.00
CA SER A 243 -23.50 8.03 -15.30
C SER A 243 -24.97 8.44 -15.14
N TYR A 244 -25.68 7.89 -14.15
CA TYR A 244 -27.03 8.33 -13.81
C TYR A 244 -27.04 9.77 -13.31
N TYR A 245 -26.17 10.10 -12.35
CA TYR A 245 -26.05 11.45 -11.80
C TYR A 245 -25.84 12.50 -12.90
N ARG A 246 -24.90 12.27 -13.82
CA ARG A 246 -24.62 13.20 -14.94
C ARG A 246 -25.84 13.41 -15.83
N ARG A 247 -26.56 12.34 -16.19
CA ARG A 247 -27.77 12.43 -17.02
C ARG A 247 -28.88 13.19 -16.31
N THR A 248 -29.09 12.94 -15.02
CA THR A 248 -30.13 13.60 -14.23
C THR A 248 -29.82 15.08 -14.00
N LEU A 249 -28.58 15.43 -13.65
CA LEU A 249 -28.14 16.81 -13.49
C LEU A 249 -28.32 17.61 -14.79
N SER A 250 -28.01 17.01 -15.94
CA SER A 250 -28.23 17.65 -17.24
C SER A 250 -29.70 17.94 -17.53
N ARG A 251 -30.63 17.05 -17.14
CA ARG A 251 -32.08 17.28 -17.29
C ARG A 251 -32.59 18.37 -16.34
N MET A 252 -32.15 18.36 -15.08
CA MET A 252 -32.53 19.36 -14.08
C MET A 252 -32.12 20.78 -14.51
N ARG A 253 -30.92 20.94 -15.08
CA ARG A 253 -30.44 22.22 -15.62
C ARG A 253 -31.26 22.74 -16.81
N ILE A 254 -31.74 21.86 -17.69
CA ILE A 254 -32.63 22.24 -18.81
C ILE A 254 -33.99 22.72 -18.28
N ASN A 255 -34.46 22.13 -17.19
CA ASN A 255 -35.76 22.45 -16.59
C ASN A 255 -35.70 23.62 -15.58
N ASN A 256 -34.57 24.33 -15.46
CA ASN A 256 -34.35 25.42 -14.50
C ASN A 256 -34.68 25.09 -13.04
N VAL A 257 -34.58 23.82 -12.64
CA VAL A 257 -34.70 23.43 -11.23
C VAL A 257 -33.38 23.80 -10.55
N PRO A 258 -33.37 24.67 -9.53
CA PRO A 258 -32.16 24.97 -8.76
C PRO A 258 -31.66 23.67 -8.14
N ALA A 259 -30.46 23.24 -8.52
CA ALA A 259 -29.77 22.19 -7.79
C ALA A 259 -29.23 22.84 -6.50
N GLU A 260 -29.98 22.73 -5.42
CA GLU A 260 -29.55 23.24 -4.12
C GLU A 260 -28.46 22.32 -3.55
N GLY A 261 -27.21 22.77 -3.58
CA GLY A 261 -26.11 22.12 -2.85
C GLY A 261 -24.72 22.67 -3.18
N GLU A 262 -23.96 23.05 -2.15
CA GLU A 262 -22.54 23.47 -2.22
C GLU A 262 -21.59 22.39 -2.79
N ASN A 263 -22.09 21.17 -3.03
CA ASN A 263 -21.33 20.01 -3.50
C ASN A 263 -21.48 19.71 -5.01
N GLU A 264 -22.01 20.64 -5.80
CA GLU A 264 -22.18 20.42 -7.24
C GLU A 264 -20.86 20.09 -7.96
N VAL A 265 -20.86 18.96 -8.65
CA VAL A 265 -19.84 18.63 -9.64
C VAL A 265 -20.10 19.45 -10.89
N ASN A 266 -19.25 20.44 -11.18
CA ASN A 266 -19.34 21.21 -12.41
C ASN A 266 -19.09 20.33 -13.66
N ASN A 267 -19.47 20.80 -14.85
CA ASN A 267 -19.45 19.95 -16.05
C ASN A 267 -18.02 19.52 -16.45
N GLU A 268 -17.03 20.38 -16.24
CA GLU A 268 -15.63 20.09 -16.54
C GLU A 268 -15.05 19.01 -15.61
N LEU A 269 -15.27 19.16 -14.30
CA LEU A 269 -14.90 18.17 -13.30
C LEU A 269 -15.60 16.85 -13.57
N ALA A 270 -16.88 16.88 -13.96
CA ALA A 270 -17.63 15.67 -14.29
C ALA A 270 -17.04 14.92 -15.49
N ASN A 271 -16.52 15.62 -16.50
CA ASN A 271 -15.83 15.01 -17.63
C ASN A 271 -14.53 14.33 -17.18
N ARG A 272 -13.70 15.01 -16.38
CA ARG A 272 -12.46 14.44 -15.85
C ARG A 272 -12.71 13.21 -14.97
N MET A 273 -13.70 13.28 -14.08
CA MET A 273 -14.11 12.15 -13.26
C MET A 273 -14.63 10.98 -14.11
N SER A 274 -15.34 11.25 -15.21
CA SER A 274 -15.84 10.18 -16.09
C SER A 274 -14.69 9.42 -16.75
N LEU A 275 -13.68 10.13 -17.23
CA LEU A 275 -12.47 9.51 -17.79
C LEU A 275 -11.72 8.72 -16.71
N PHE A 276 -11.58 9.29 -15.51
CA PHE A 276 -10.98 8.60 -14.37
C PHE A 276 -11.67 7.28 -14.09
N TYR A 277 -13.00 7.24 -13.91
CA TYR A 277 -13.71 6.00 -13.59
C TYR A 277 -13.90 5.02 -14.76
N ALA A 278 -13.69 5.47 -16.00
CA ALA A 278 -13.70 4.60 -17.17
C ALA A 278 -12.47 3.66 -17.19
N GLU A 279 -11.34 4.10 -16.65
CA GLU A 279 -10.11 3.30 -16.56
C GLU A 279 -10.29 2.09 -15.65
N ALA A 280 -9.75 0.92 -16.03
CA ALA A 280 -9.82 -0.28 -15.18
C ALA A 280 -9.13 -0.06 -13.83
N THR A 281 -7.97 0.60 -13.86
CA THR A 281 -7.10 0.89 -12.70
C THR A 281 -6.87 2.40 -12.59
N PRO A 282 -7.86 3.18 -12.11
CA PRO A 282 -7.84 4.63 -12.15
C PRO A 282 -6.72 5.29 -11.34
N MET A 283 -6.41 4.77 -10.14
CA MET A 283 -5.32 5.29 -9.33
C MET A 283 -3.97 4.96 -9.98
N LEU A 284 -3.81 3.73 -10.47
CA LEU A 284 -2.55 3.32 -11.10
C LEU A 284 -2.29 4.08 -12.41
N LYS A 285 -3.33 4.34 -13.21
CA LYS A 285 -3.21 5.18 -14.40
C LYS A 285 -2.76 6.60 -14.05
N THR A 286 -3.31 7.17 -12.97
CA THR A 286 -2.92 8.49 -12.46
C THR A 286 -1.44 8.51 -12.07
N LEU A 287 -0.96 7.48 -11.35
CA LEU A 287 0.46 7.39 -10.97
C LEU A 287 1.37 7.16 -12.18
N SER A 288 0.92 6.36 -13.15
CA SER A 288 1.65 6.14 -14.40
C SER A 288 1.88 7.45 -15.15
N ASP A 289 0.81 8.23 -15.35
CA ASP A 289 0.87 9.53 -16.02
C ASP A 289 1.75 10.52 -15.23
N ALA A 290 1.60 10.55 -13.91
CA ALA A 290 2.44 11.36 -13.03
C ALA A 290 3.93 11.03 -13.16
N THR A 291 4.27 9.74 -13.24
CA THR A 291 5.66 9.29 -13.39
C THR A 291 6.22 9.65 -14.77
N THR A 292 5.45 9.45 -15.85
CA THR A 292 5.83 9.86 -17.21
C THR A 292 6.03 11.38 -17.29
N LYS A 293 5.15 12.15 -16.65
CA LYS A 293 5.24 13.62 -16.57
C LYS A 293 6.47 14.06 -15.79
N PHE A 294 6.77 13.43 -14.65
CA PHE A 294 7.98 13.71 -13.87
C PHE A 294 9.25 13.57 -14.73
N VAL A 295 9.41 12.47 -15.46
CA VAL A 295 10.58 12.28 -16.34
C VAL A 295 10.61 13.29 -17.47
N SER A 296 9.46 13.67 -18.02
CA SER A 296 9.37 14.65 -19.11
C SER A 296 9.71 16.08 -18.67
N GLU A 297 9.36 16.44 -17.44
CA GLU A 297 9.62 17.77 -16.86
C GLU A 297 11.05 17.91 -16.33
N ASN A 298 11.71 16.82 -15.92
CA ASN A 298 13.06 16.81 -15.38
C ASN A 298 14.11 16.33 -16.40
N LYS A 299 14.23 17.04 -17.53
CA LYS A 299 15.14 16.66 -18.64
C LYS A 299 16.63 16.63 -18.27
N ASN A 300 16.99 17.32 -17.20
CA ASN A 300 18.33 17.36 -16.61
C ASN A 300 18.64 16.11 -15.77
N LEU A 301 17.62 15.31 -15.41
CA LEU A 301 17.78 14.05 -14.72
C LEU A 301 17.86 12.90 -15.75
N PRO A 302 18.88 12.02 -15.67
CA PRO A 302 18.88 10.80 -16.48
C PRO A 302 17.64 9.96 -16.21
N ILE A 303 16.93 9.54 -17.27
CA ILE A 303 15.76 8.65 -17.17
C ILE A 303 16.08 7.36 -16.41
N GLU A 304 17.33 6.90 -16.54
CA GLU A 304 17.86 5.72 -15.86
C GLU A 304 17.73 5.82 -14.33
N ASN A 305 17.85 7.02 -13.73
CA ASN A 305 17.68 7.17 -12.29
C ASN A 305 16.27 6.76 -11.83
N THR A 306 15.25 7.14 -12.60
CA THR A 306 13.86 6.78 -12.31
C THR A 306 13.61 5.31 -12.63
N THR A 307 13.97 4.85 -13.83
CA THR A 307 13.68 3.47 -14.25
C THR A 307 14.47 2.44 -13.44
N ASP A 308 15.70 2.76 -13.05
CA ASP A 308 16.50 1.86 -12.22
C ASP A 308 16.01 1.83 -10.77
N CYS A 309 15.49 2.94 -10.24
CA CYS A 309 14.80 2.95 -8.94
C CYS A 309 13.59 1.99 -8.94
N LEU A 310 12.72 2.11 -9.94
CA LEU A 310 11.55 1.24 -10.10
C LEU A 310 11.94 -0.24 -10.26
N SER A 311 12.91 -0.54 -11.13
CA SER A 311 13.36 -1.93 -11.36
C SER A 311 14.11 -2.53 -10.16
N THR A 312 14.81 -1.71 -9.37
CA THR A 312 15.43 -2.14 -8.12
C THR A 312 14.36 -2.50 -7.08
N MET A 313 13.33 -1.66 -6.90
CA MET A 313 12.21 -1.98 -6.02
C MET A 313 11.48 -3.26 -6.45
N ALA A 314 11.27 -3.45 -7.77
CA ALA A 314 10.67 -4.67 -8.33
C ALA A 314 11.51 -5.91 -7.98
N SER A 315 12.82 -5.80 -8.16
CA SER A 315 13.77 -6.88 -7.88
C SER A 315 13.82 -7.22 -6.39
N VAL A 316 13.80 -6.20 -5.52
CA VAL A 316 13.74 -6.37 -4.07
C VAL A 316 12.48 -7.15 -3.67
N CYS A 317 11.30 -6.72 -4.13
CA CYS A 317 10.05 -7.42 -3.84
C CYS A 317 10.06 -8.86 -4.36
N ARG A 318 10.53 -9.09 -5.59
CA ARG A 318 10.63 -10.46 -6.15
C ARG A 318 11.56 -11.34 -5.33
N VAL A 319 12.77 -10.87 -5.02
CA VAL A 319 13.76 -11.64 -4.24
C VAL A 319 13.21 -11.96 -2.84
N MET A 320 12.53 -11.01 -2.21
CA MET A 320 11.86 -11.20 -0.92
C MET A 320 10.79 -12.30 -0.96
N LEU A 321 10.04 -12.38 -2.06
CA LEU A 321 8.92 -13.32 -2.22
C LEU A 321 9.35 -14.71 -2.71
N GLU A 322 10.39 -14.79 -3.53
CA GLU A 322 10.88 -16.03 -4.14
C GLU A 322 11.89 -16.77 -3.24
N THR A 323 12.65 -16.05 -2.41
CA THR A 323 13.68 -16.64 -1.55
C THR A 323 13.04 -17.20 -0.26
N PRO A 324 13.02 -18.52 -0.02
CA PRO A 324 12.37 -19.12 1.15
C PRO A 324 12.87 -18.57 2.49
N GLU A 325 14.16 -18.22 2.58
CA GLU A 325 14.78 -17.68 3.79
C GLU A 325 14.28 -16.28 4.15
N TYR A 326 13.87 -15.48 3.16
CA TYR A 326 13.23 -14.18 3.39
C TYR A 326 11.74 -14.34 3.58
N ARG A 327 11.10 -15.18 2.77
CA ARG A 327 9.66 -15.44 2.86
C ARG A 327 9.25 -16.00 4.21
N SER A 328 10.04 -16.92 4.78
CA SER A 328 9.81 -17.51 6.10
C SER A 328 9.93 -16.50 7.27
N ARG A 329 10.52 -15.33 7.04
CA ARG A 329 10.58 -14.26 8.04
C ARG A 329 9.30 -13.42 8.07
N PHE A 330 8.47 -13.49 7.04
CA PHE A 330 7.17 -12.82 7.05
C PHE A 330 6.22 -13.62 7.94
N THR A 331 5.76 -12.98 9.01
CA THR A 331 4.79 -13.57 9.94
C THR A 331 3.34 -13.38 9.48
N ASN A 332 3.10 -12.47 8.53
CA ASN A 332 1.78 -12.05 8.10
C ASN A 332 1.59 -12.19 6.57
N GLU A 333 0.47 -12.78 6.15
CA GLU A 333 0.06 -12.85 4.74
C GLU A 333 -0.12 -11.45 4.12
N GLU A 334 -0.46 -10.44 4.93
CA GLU A 334 -0.56 -9.06 4.48
C GLU A 334 0.76 -8.51 3.97
N THR A 335 1.90 -8.92 4.56
CA THR A 335 3.24 -8.52 4.10
C THR A 335 3.54 -9.08 2.72
N VAL A 336 3.16 -10.34 2.46
CA VAL A 336 3.26 -10.95 1.13
C VAL A 336 2.39 -10.18 0.13
N SER A 337 1.13 -9.94 0.50
CA SER A 337 0.17 -9.13 -0.26
C SER A 337 0.66 -7.71 -0.54
N PHE A 338 1.38 -7.10 0.39
CA PHE A 338 2.00 -5.78 0.25
C PHE A 338 3.10 -5.84 -0.81
N CYS A 339 4.06 -6.76 -0.68
CA CYS A 339 5.17 -6.91 -1.64
C CYS A 339 4.68 -7.23 -3.05
N LEU A 340 3.63 -8.06 -3.20
CA LEU A 340 3.04 -8.37 -4.51
C LEU A 340 2.46 -7.13 -5.19
N ARG A 341 1.69 -6.32 -4.43
CA ARG A 341 1.12 -5.06 -4.94
C ARG A 341 2.18 -4.04 -5.31
N VAL A 342 3.19 -3.87 -4.46
CA VAL A 342 4.32 -2.96 -4.72
C VAL A 342 5.07 -3.41 -5.98
N MET A 343 5.39 -4.70 -6.10
CA MET A 343 6.07 -5.28 -7.27
C MET A 343 5.29 -4.99 -8.56
N VAL A 344 3.99 -5.27 -8.59
CA VAL A 344 3.15 -5.03 -9.78
C VAL A 344 3.03 -3.54 -10.08
N GLY A 345 2.87 -2.70 -9.06
CA GLY A 345 2.83 -1.25 -9.19
C GLY A 345 4.08 -0.70 -9.88
N VAL A 346 5.28 -1.00 -9.35
CA VAL A 346 6.53 -0.51 -9.95
C VAL A 346 6.81 -1.10 -11.33
N ILE A 347 6.37 -2.33 -11.62
CA ILE A 347 6.46 -2.94 -12.96
C ILE A 347 5.68 -2.12 -13.97
N ILE A 348 4.44 -1.75 -13.64
CA ILE A 348 3.56 -1.00 -14.55
C ILE A 348 4.11 0.42 -14.73
N LEU A 349 4.54 1.09 -13.66
CA LEU A 349 5.20 2.40 -13.77
C LEU A 349 6.45 2.34 -14.67
N TYR A 350 7.30 1.32 -14.49
CA TYR A 350 8.49 1.12 -15.32
C TYR A 350 8.10 0.91 -16.79
N ASP A 351 7.07 0.11 -17.07
CA ASP A 351 6.65 -0.18 -18.43
C ASP A 351 6.17 1.07 -19.18
N HIS A 352 5.56 2.04 -18.50
CA HIS A 352 5.11 3.29 -19.13
C HIS A 352 6.22 4.31 -19.32
N VAL A 353 7.24 4.29 -18.46
CA VAL A 353 8.33 5.28 -18.45
C VAL A 353 9.54 4.84 -19.27
N HIS A 354 9.92 3.56 -19.19
CA HIS A 354 11.11 3.05 -19.87
C HIS A 354 10.87 2.98 -21.39
N PRO A 355 11.81 3.46 -22.25
CA PRO A 355 11.56 3.59 -23.68
C PRO A 355 11.19 2.30 -24.41
N VAL A 356 11.72 1.16 -23.96
CA VAL A 356 11.44 -0.17 -24.53
C VAL A 356 10.48 -1.00 -23.66
N GLY A 357 9.95 -0.42 -22.58
CA GLY A 357 9.05 -1.11 -21.66
C GLY A 357 9.70 -2.15 -20.75
N ALA A 358 8.85 -2.81 -19.96
CA ALA A 358 9.20 -3.85 -18.99
C ALA A 358 9.36 -5.24 -19.61
N PHE A 359 8.92 -5.42 -20.87
CA PHE A 359 8.82 -6.73 -21.53
C PHE A 359 9.95 -7.02 -22.53
N ALA A 360 10.73 -6.00 -22.90
CA ALA A 360 11.88 -6.16 -23.78
C ALA A 360 13.00 -6.98 -23.11
N LYS A 361 13.79 -7.70 -23.92
CA LYS A 361 14.93 -8.49 -23.43
C LYS A 361 16.01 -7.65 -22.72
N THR A 362 16.09 -6.38 -23.05
CA THR A 362 17.02 -5.40 -22.45
C THR A 362 16.47 -4.76 -21.18
N SER A 363 15.22 -5.07 -20.79
CA SER A 363 14.65 -4.58 -19.54
C SER A 363 15.42 -5.13 -18.34
N LYS A 364 15.54 -4.31 -17.29
CA LYS A 364 16.11 -4.73 -15.99
C LYS A 364 15.12 -5.52 -15.13
N ILE A 365 13.86 -5.62 -15.54
CA ILE A 365 12.83 -6.36 -14.81
C ILE A 365 12.79 -7.81 -15.30
N ASP A 366 13.00 -8.76 -14.39
CA ASP A 366 12.76 -10.18 -14.64
C ASP A 366 11.25 -10.48 -14.65
N MET A 367 10.60 -10.19 -15.78
CA MET A 367 9.17 -10.34 -15.93
C MET A 367 8.68 -11.79 -15.73
N LYS A 368 9.48 -12.78 -16.15
CA LYS A 368 9.13 -14.19 -15.97
C LYS A 368 9.13 -14.56 -14.49
N GLY A 369 10.17 -14.15 -13.76
CA GLY A 369 10.25 -14.35 -12.31
C GLY A 369 9.10 -13.66 -11.58
N CYS A 370 8.79 -12.41 -11.92
CA CYS A 370 7.68 -11.67 -11.30
C CYS A 370 6.31 -12.34 -11.52
N ILE A 371 6.01 -12.78 -12.75
CA ILE A 371 4.73 -13.47 -13.04
C ILE A 371 4.68 -14.84 -12.36
N LYS A 372 5.80 -15.56 -12.29
CA LYS A 372 5.89 -16.82 -11.57
C LYS A 372 5.53 -16.64 -10.09
N VAL A 373 6.12 -15.65 -9.42
CA VAL A 373 5.82 -15.34 -8.01
C VAL A 373 4.34 -15.06 -7.78
N LEU A 374 3.67 -14.37 -8.72
CA LEU A 374 2.23 -14.15 -8.68
C LEU A 374 1.45 -15.47 -8.85
N LYS A 375 1.81 -16.30 -9.83
CA LYS A 375 1.16 -17.59 -10.09
C LYS A 375 1.34 -18.62 -8.97
N ASP A 376 2.39 -18.47 -8.16
CA ASP A 376 2.62 -19.31 -6.98
C ASP A 376 1.71 -18.94 -5.79
N GLN A 377 0.92 -17.86 -5.89
CA GLN A 377 -0.06 -17.47 -4.87
C GLN A 377 -1.45 -18.06 -5.14
N PRO A 378 -2.36 -18.11 -4.14
CA PRO A 378 -3.75 -18.51 -4.36
C PRO A 378 -4.42 -17.66 -5.44
N PRO A 379 -5.05 -18.25 -6.49
CA PRO A 379 -5.54 -17.50 -7.65
C PRO A 379 -6.46 -16.33 -7.30
N ASN A 380 -7.37 -16.52 -6.35
CA ASN A 380 -8.33 -15.51 -5.93
C ASN A 380 -7.67 -14.27 -5.28
N SER A 381 -6.45 -14.41 -4.76
CA SER A 381 -5.74 -13.33 -4.06
C SER A 381 -4.94 -12.41 -5.01
N VAL A 382 -4.63 -12.88 -6.22
CA VAL A 382 -3.76 -12.19 -7.18
C VAL A 382 -4.40 -11.91 -8.53
N GLU A 383 -5.64 -12.36 -8.77
CA GLU A 383 -6.32 -12.18 -10.05
C GLU A 383 -6.45 -10.69 -10.42
N GLY A 384 -6.71 -9.81 -9.45
CA GLY A 384 -6.71 -8.36 -9.66
C GLY A 384 -5.36 -7.83 -10.14
N LEU A 385 -4.26 -8.32 -9.56
CA LEU A 385 -2.90 -7.97 -9.94
C LEU A 385 -2.52 -8.48 -11.34
N LEU A 386 -2.92 -9.71 -11.67
CA LEU A 386 -2.73 -10.27 -13.02
C LEU A 386 -3.51 -9.48 -14.06
N ASN A 387 -4.74 -9.05 -13.73
CA ASN A 387 -5.53 -8.19 -14.60
C ASN A 387 -4.92 -6.80 -14.78
N ALA A 388 -4.32 -6.21 -13.74
CA ALA A 388 -3.55 -4.97 -13.89
C ALA A 388 -2.39 -5.15 -14.88
N LEU A 389 -1.66 -6.27 -14.83
CA LEU A 389 -0.62 -6.58 -15.81
C LEU A 389 -1.16 -6.83 -17.22
N ARG A 390 -2.37 -7.38 -17.37
CA ARG A 390 -2.98 -7.65 -18.69
C ARG A 390 -3.49 -6.39 -19.38
N TYR A 391 -4.08 -5.47 -18.61
CA TYR A 391 -4.88 -4.38 -19.17
C TYR A 391 -4.23 -2.99 -19.00
N THR A 392 -3.36 -2.81 -18.02
CA THR A 392 -2.77 -1.49 -17.72
C THR A 392 -1.36 -1.32 -18.27
N THR A 393 -0.68 -2.41 -18.66
CA THR A 393 0.65 -2.33 -19.30
C THR A 393 0.57 -1.78 -20.71
N LYS A 394 1.62 -1.06 -21.12
CA LYS A 394 1.75 -0.45 -22.43
C LYS A 394 2.34 -1.42 -23.47
N HIS A 395 3.38 -2.19 -23.11
CA HIS A 395 4.17 -2.94 -24.08
C HIS A 395 3.91 -4.46 -24.07
N LEU A 396 2.96 -4.97 -23.27
CA LEU A 396 2.62 -6.41 -23.25
C LEU A 396 2.22 -6.93 -24.64
N ASN A 397 1.53 -6.10 -25.42
CA ASN A 397 0.99 -6.47 -26.72
C ASN A 397 1.95 -6.21 -27.89
N ASP A 398 3.17 -5.73 -27.66
CA ASP A 398 4.18 -5.45 -28.69
C ASP A 398 4.76 -6.71 -29.30
N GLU A 399 4.98 -6.75 -30.62
CA GLU A 399 5.52 -7.93 -31.32
C GLU A 399 6.87 -8.43 -30.76
N THR A 400 7.64 -7.53 -30.15
CA THR A 400 8.91 -7.81 -29.49
C THR A 400 8.77 -8.56 -28.16
N THR A 401 7.59 -8.53 -27.55
CA THR A 401 7.29 -9.19 -26.26
C THR A 401 7.25 -10.70 -26.42
N SER A 402 7.98 -11.39 -25.53
CA SER A 402 8.11 -12.85 -25.56
C SER A 402 6.77 -13.58 -25.54
N LYS A 403 6.56 -14.51 -26.49
CA LYS A 403 5.38 -15.39 -26.53
C LYS A 403 5.16 -16.17 -25.23
N GLN A 404 6.25 -16.53 -24.54
CA GLN A 404 6.16 -17.22 -23.25
C GLN A 404 5.52 -16.32 -22.18
N ILE A 405 5.90 -15.05 -22.09
CA ILE A 405 5.33 -14.11 -21.12
C ILE A 405 3.85 -13.88 -21.41
N ARG A 406 3.49 -13.71 -22.69
CA ARG A 406 2.07 -13.60 -23.11
C ARG A 406 1.27 -14.83 -22.70
N SER A 407 1.79 -16.03 -22.94
CA SER A 407 1.14 -17.28 -22.53
C SER A 407 1.05 -17.44 -21.01
N MET A 408 1.94 -16.81 -20.24
CA MET A 408 1.83 -16.80 -18.78
C MET A 408 0.74 -15.82 -18.30
N LEU A 409 0.37 -14.81 -19.08
CA LEU A 409 -0.69 -13.87 -18.72
C LEU A 409 -2.02 -14.16 -19.42
N GLN A 410 -2.07 -15.13 -20.33
CA GLN A 410 -3.31 -15.80 -20.73
C GLN A 410 -3.73 -16.77 -19.62
#